data_AF-A4CPW1-F1
#
_entry.id   AF-A4CPW1-F1
#
_cell.length_a   1.000
_cell.length_b   1.000
_cell.length_c   1.000
_cell.angle_alpha   90.00
_cell.angle_beta   90.00
_cell.angle_gamma   90.00
#
_symmetry.space_group_name_H-M   'P 1'
#
loop_
_entity.id
_entity.type
_entity.pdbx_description
1 polymer ?
#
loop_
_entity_poly.entity_id
_entity_poly.type
_entity_poly.pdbx_seq_one_letter_code
_entity_poly.pdbx_strand_id
1 'polypeptide(L)'
;MNRIDVLDERFYQVGDEYYPSVTTVLSAYPKGYGFQEWLKNVGGEAERILREAADRGSNVHNAIEQILLGRELQWITEGKQHYSLDEWQMICRFMEFYQDYIQSGEQVATETQLFSKKMKLGGTCDMVAKINGETWMIDFKTSNGLYKTHEIQLAAYKEMWDEHNSPKIDRYGILWLNSNHRTKRQFQGVDWQLKEFTDSHEYNLQLYYHTRALWDCENPNYAPKNLSYPNTISIQPQEQLAEV
;
A
#
# COMPACT_ATOMS: atom_id res chain seq x y z
N MET A 1 -26.51 -3.32 -23.00
CA MET A 1 -25.25 -3.04 -23.72
C MET A 1 -24.14 -3.08 -22.70
N ASN A 2 -23.35 -4.15 -22.68
CA ASN A 2 -22.24 -4.27 -21.73
C ASN A 2 -21.16 -3.24 -22.11
N ARG A 3 -20.71 -2.44 -21.14
CA ARG A 3 -19.57 -1.54 -21.25
C ARG A 3 -18.58 -1.91 -20.15
N ILE A 4 -17.31 -1.61 -20.36
CA ILE A 4 -16.27 -1.74 -19.33
C ILE A 4 -15.99 -0.32 -18.83
N ASP A 5 -16.25 -0.10 -17.55
CA ASP A 5 -15.87 1.12 -16.85
C ASP A 5 -14.57 0.82 -16.09
N VAL A 6 -13.49 1.53 -16.44
CA VAL A 6 -12.21 1.41 -15.76
C VAL A 6 -12.15 2.49 -14.69
N LEU A 7 -12.17 2.07 -13.42
CA LEU A 7 -11.91 2.95 -12.30
C LEU A 7 -10.40 3.19 -12.19
N ASP A 8 -10.00 4.45 -12.11
CA ASP A 8 -8.63 4.86 -11.80
C ASP A 8 -8.26 4.32 -10.41
N GLU A 9 -7.17 3.54 -10.30
CA GLU A 9 -6.68 2.90 -9.06
C GLU A 9 -6.46 3.90 -7.90
N ARG A 10 -6.44 5.20 -8.21
CA ARG A 10 -6.29 6.29 -7.23
C ARG A 10 -7.59 6.67 -6.51
N PHE A 11 -8.72 6.09 -6.92
CA PHE A 11 -10.03 6.39 -6.34
C PHE A 11 -10.68 5.16 -5.69
N TYR A 12 -11.36 5.43 -4.58
CA TYR A 12 -12.23 4.48 -3.90
C TYR A 12 -13.68 4.92 -4.09
N GLN A 13 -14.52 4.03 -4.61
CA GLN A 13 -15.94 4.30 -4.79
C GLN A 13 -16.69 4.00 -3.48
N VAL A 14 -17.38 5.01 -2.94
CA VAL A 14 -18.18 4.90 -1.73
C VAL A 14 -19.62 5.34 -2.04
N GLY A 15 -20.47 4.37 -2.37
CA GLY A 15 -21.79 4.66 -2.94
C GLY A 15 -21.65 5.34 -4.30
N ASP A 16 -22.19 6.55 -4.41
CA ASP A 16 -22.14 7.37 -5.63
C ASP A 16 -20.99 8.39 -5.63
N GLU A 17 -20.18 8.44 -4.55
CA GLU A 17 -19.04 9.36 -4.42
C GLU A 17 -17.70 8.64 -4.68
N TYR A 18 -16.72 9.40 -5.16
CA TYR A 18 -15.35 8.93 -5.39
C TYR A 18 -14.38 9.67 -4.48
N TYR A 19 -13.60 8.93 -3.71
CA TYR A 19 -12.62 9.48 -2.77
C TYR A 19 -11.19 9.22 -3.25
N PRO A 20 -10.28 10.20 -3.19
CA PRO A 20 -8.87 9.95 -3.46
C PRO A 20 -8.28 8.99 -2.43
N SER A 21 -7.23 8.26 -2.83
CA SER A 21 -6.45 7.48 -1.89
C SER A 21 -5.68 8.39 -0.91
N VAL A 22 -5.40 7.88 0.30
CA VAL A 22 -4.54 8.58 1.27
C VAL A 22 -3.17 8.91 0.66
N THR A 23 -2.58 7.98 -0.08
CA THR A 23 -1.28 8.17 -0.75
C THR A 23 -1.32 9.24 -1.84
N THR A 24 -2.45 9.37 -2.54
CA THR A 24 -2.67 10.43 -3.54
C THR A 24 -2.65 11.80 -2.87
N VAL A 25 -3.35 11.98 -1.76
CA VAL A 25 -3.34 13.24 -0.99
C VAL A 25 -1.95 13.52 -0.43
N LEU A 26 -1.29 12.51 0.14
CA LEU A 26 0.06 12.66 0.72
C LEU A 26 1.16 12.93 -0.31
N SER A 27 0.88 12.84 -1.61
CA SER A 27 1.81 13.29 -2.65
C SER A 27 2.15 14.78 -2.56
N ALA A 28 1.27 15.59 -1.93
CA ALA A 28 1.52 17.00 -1.65
C ALA A 28 2.46 17.23 -0.44
N TYR A 29 2.73 16.22 0.37
CA TYR A 29 3.65 16.34 1.51
C TYR A 29 5.10 16.51 1.02
N PRO A 30 5.88 17.46 1.56
CA PRO A 30 7.24 17.68 1.11
C PRO A 30 8.15 16.49 1.40
N LYS A 31 8.81 15.95 0.36
CA LYS A 31 9.74 14.82 0.47
C LYS A 31 11.08 15.15 1.15
N GLY A 32 11.35 16.44 1.38
CA GLY A 32 12.53 16.91 2.11
C GLY A 32 13.83 16.95 1.31
N TYR A 33 14.89 17.47 1.94
CA TYR A 33 16.19 17.72 1.30
C TYR A 33 16.88 16.45 0.80
N GLY A 34 16.87 15.36 1.59
CA GLY A 34 17.55 14.12 1.23
C GLY A 34 17.02 13.50 -0.06
N PHE A 35 15.70 13.59 -0.32
CA PHE A 35 15.13 13.15 -1.59
C PHE A 35 15.59 14.00 -2.77
N GLN A 36 15.69 15.32 -2.57
CA GLN A 36 16.18 16.24 -3.61
C GLN A 36 17.66 16.03 -3.93
N GLU A 37 18.48 15.77 -2.91
CA GLU A 37 19.88 15.43 -3.08
C GLU A 37 20.03 14.08 -3.79
N TRP A 38 19.26 13.06 -3.39
CA TRP A 38 19.23 11.78 -4.07
C TRP A 38 18.85 11.90 -5.56
N LEU A 39 17.80 12.66 -5.87
CA LEU A 39 17.40 12.94 -7.26
C LEU A 39 18.53 13.59 -8.07
N LYS A 40 19.24 14.56 -7.49
CA LYS A 40 20.39 15.22 -8.14
C LYS A 40 21.55 14.25 -8.40
N ASN A 41 21.84 13.38 -7.43
CA ASN A 41 22.96 12.44 -7.50
C ASN A 41 22.70 11.31 -8.51
N VAL A 42 21.46 10.83 -8.58
CA VAL A 42 21.06 9.73 -9.47
C VAL A 42 20.79 10.22 -10.90
N GLY A 43 20.24 11.43 -11.05
CA GLY A 43 19.96 12.04 -12.34
C GLY A 43 18.95 11.23 -13.17
N GLY A 44 19.26 10.98 -14.44
CA GLY A 44 18.36 10.35 -15.40
C GLY A 44 17.89 8.93 -15.04
N GLU A 45 18.62 8.23 -14.17
CA GLU A 45 18.28 6.88 -13.74
C GLU A 45 17.22 6.84 -12.63
N ALA A 46 16.82 8.01 -12.09
CA ALA A 46 15.97 8.08 -10.90
C ALA A 46 14.61 7.42 -11.12
N GLU A 47 14.02 7.60 -12.31
CA GLU A 47 12.74 6.98 -12.62
C GLU A 47 12.84 5.46 -12.66
N ARG A 48 13.89 4.92 -13.29
CA ARG A 48 14.12 3.47 -13.35
C ARG A 48 14.31 2.88 -11.96
N ILE A 49 15.12 3.53 -11.11
CA ILE A 49 15.37 3.06 -9.74
C ILE A 49 14.08 3.11 -8.90
N LEU A 50 13.28 4.17 -9.01
CA LEU A 50 11.99 4.25 -8.31
C LEU A 50 11.03 3.18 -8.78
N ARG A 51 10.98 2.90 -10.08
CA ARG A 51 10.13 1.85 -10.66
C ARG A 51 10.54 0.47 -10.16
N GLU A 52 11.83 0.14 -10.22
CA GLU A 52 12.34 -1.15 -9.70
C GLU A 52 12.08 -1.32 -8.20
N ALA A 53 12.16 -0.24 -7.41
CA ALA A 53 11.82 -0.28 -6.00
C ALA A 53 10.31 -0.47 -5.76
N ALA A 54 9.46 0.15 -6.58
CA ALA A 54 8.01 -0.01 -6.52
C ALA A 54 7.59 -1.43 -6.91
N ASP A 55 8.12 -1.96 -8.02
CA ASP A 55 7.84 -3.32 -8.50
C ASP A 55 8.23 -4.36 -7.44
N ARG A 56 9.42 -4.19 -6.83
CA ARG A 56 9.87 -5.03 -5.72
C ARG A 56 8.92 -4.98 -4.52
N GLY A 57 8.48 -3.78 -4.13
CA GLY A 57 7.49 -3.59 -3.08
C GLY A 57 6.21 -4.36 -3.36
N SER A 58 5.64 -4.18 -4.55
CA SER A 58 4.43 -4.88 -4.99
C SER A 58 4.60 -6.39 -4.97
N ASN A 59 5.72 -6.92 -5.45
CA ASN A 59 5.99 -8.37 -5.45
C ASN A 59 6.05 -8.94 -4.02
N VAL A 60 6.67 -8.22 -3.09
CA VAL A 60 6.75 -8.65 -1.67
C VAL A 60 5.39 -8.57 -0.98
N HIS A 61 4.62 -7.49 -1.19
CA HIS A 61 3.26 -7.37 -0.61
C HIS A 61 2.35 -8.49 -1.12
N ASN A 62 2.33 -8.71 -2.44
CA ASN A 62 1.54 -9.79 -3.06
C ASN A 62 1.94 -11.17 -2.50
N ALA A 63 3.24 -11.43 -2.32
CA ALA A 63 3.71 -12.66 -1.72
C ALA A 63 3.21 -12.82 -0.27
N ILE A 64 3.32 -11.77 0.54
CA ILE A 64 2.85 -11.79 1.92
C ILE A 64 1.33 -12.00 1.99
N GLU A 65 0.55 -11.34 1.14
CA GLU A 65 -0.90 -11.57 1.04
C GLU A 65 -1.19 -13.05 0.74
N GLN A 66 -0.52 -13.65 -0.25
CA GLN A 66 -0.73 -15.07 -0.56
C GLN A 66 -0.45 -15.97 0.64
N ILE A 67 0.61 -15.69 1.40
CA ILE A 67 0.92 -16.40 2.66
C ILE A 67 -0.19 -16.21 3.69
N LEU A 68 -0.65 -14.98 3.90
CA LEU A 68 -1.74 -14.64 4.83
C LEU A 68 -3.07 -15.28 4.43
N LEU A 69 -3.26 -15.60 3.14
CA LEU A 69 -4.39 -16.39 2.61
C LEU A 69 -4.17 -17.91 2.70
N GLY A 70 -3.08 -18.36 3.34
CA GLY A 70 -2.76 -19.78 3.53
C GLY A 70 -2.18 -20.47 2.30
N ARG A 71 -1.66 -19.71 1.33
CA ARG A 71 -0.98 -20.28 0.16
C ARG A 71 0.48 -20.55 0.46
N GLU A 72 1.00 -21.64 -0.10
CA GLU A 72 2.42 -21.93 -0.10
C GLU A 72 3.09 -21.15 -1.24
N LEU A 73 4.26 -20.57 -0.96
CA LEU A 73 5.12 -19.94 -1.95
C LEU A 73 6.37 -20.78 -2.19
N GLN A 74 6.83 -20.78 -3.43
CA GLN A 74 8.08 -21.40 -3.83
C GLN A 74 8.97 -20.36 -4.50
N TRP A 75 10.24 -20.32 -4.10
CA TRP A 75 11.22 -19.41 -4.72
C TRP A 75 11.48 -19.77 -6.19
N ILE A 76 11.62 -21.07 -6.47
CA ILE A 76 11.88 -21.64 -7.78
C ILE A 76 10.97 -22.85 -7.98
N THR A 77 10.28 -22.90 -9.12
CA THR A 77 9.49 -24.08 -9.55
C THR A 77 9.88 -24.42 -10.98
N GLU A 78 10.18 -25.70 -11.26
CA GLU A 78 10.53 -26.17 -12.61
C GLU A 78 11.67 -25.36 -13.29
N GLY A 79 12.63 -24.87 -12.50
CA GLY A 79 13.74 -24.06 -13.01
C GLY A 79 13.40 -22.59 -13.29
N LYS A 80 12.15 -22.15 -13.07
CA LYS A 80 11.75 -20.75 -13.14
C LYS A 80 11.85 -20.09 -11.77
N GLN A 81 12.62 -19.01 -11.68
CA GLN A 81 12.72 -18.15 -10.50
C GLN A 81 11.54 -17.18 -10.45
N HIS A 82 10.78 -17.19 -9.35
CA HIS A 82 9.60 -16.32 -9.17
C HIS A 82 9.92 -15.04 -8.39
N TYR A 83 10.96 -15.06 -7.56
CA TYR A 83 11.39 -13.94 -6.72
C TYR A 83 12.89 -13.72 -6.85
N SER A 84 13.36 -12.49 -6.79
CA SER A 84 14.77 -12.17 -6.53
C SER A 84 15.18 -12.61 -5.12
N LEU A 85 16.49 -12.74 -4.87
CA LEU A 85 17.00 -13.07 -3.54
C LEU A 85 16.58 -12.01 -2.49
N ASP A 86 16.58 -10.73 -2.88
CA ASP A 86 16.22 -9.61 -2.00
C ASP A 86 14.73 -9.68 -1.61
N GLU A 87 13.84 -9.93 -2.57
CA GLU A 87 12.41 -10.15 -2.31
C GLU A 87 12.19 -11.35 -1.39
N TRP A 88 12.84 -12.48 -1.67
CA TRP A 88 12.72 -13.69 -0.86
C TRP A 88 13.20 -13.49 0.58
N GLN A 89 14.31 -12.75 0.77
CA GLN A 89 14.79 -12.39 2.10
C GLN A 89 13.77 -11.55 2.88
N MET A 90 13.11 -10.58 2.24
CA MET A 90 12.06 -9.79 2.87
C MET A 90 10.83 -10.62 3.23
N ILE A 91 10.44 -11.57 2.37
CA ILE A 91 9.36 -12.53 2.67
C ILE A 91 9.75 -13.40 3.88
N CYS A 92 10.99 -13.89 3.95
CA CYS A 92 11.49 -14.63 5.12
C CYS A 92 11.49 -13.80 6.40
N ARG A 93 11.84 -12.51 6.33
CA ARG A 93 11.78 -11.59 7.49
C ARG A 93 10.34 -11.36 7.96
N PHE A 94 9.38 -11.26 7.04
CA PHE A 94 7.96 -11.24 7.38
C PHE A 94 7.56 -12.54 8.10
N MET A 95 7.98 -13.70 7.59
CA MET A 95 7.68 -15.00 8.22
C MET A 95 8.26 -15.12 9.63
N GLU A 96 9.48 -14.63 9.85
CA GLU A 96 10.08 -14.57 11.19
C GLU A 96 9.22 -13.71 12.13
N PHE A 97 8.85 -12.50 11.71
CA PHE A 97 7.93 -11.65 12.48
C PHE A 97 6.60 -12.34 12.77
N TYR A 98 5.97 -12.93 11.74
CA TYR A 98 4.67 -13.56 11.86
C TYR A 98 4.71 -14.73 12.86
N GLN A 99 5.74 -15.58 12.78
CA GLN A 99 5.91 -16.73 13.68
C GLN A 99 6.21 -16.32 15.13
N ASP A 100 6.96 -15.23 15.32
CA ASP A 100 7.34 -14.75 16.65
C ASP A 100 6.18 -14.04 17.37
N TYR A 101 5.28 -13.36 16.65
CA TYR A 101 4.31 -12.43 17.24
C TYR A 101 2.83 -12.73 16.98
N ILE A 102 2.49 -13.52 15.96
CA ILE A 102 1.10 -13.75 15.56
C ILE A 102 0.71 -15.21 15.84
N GLN A 103 -0.15 -15.43 16.83
CA GLN A 103 -0.61 -16.78 17.14
C GLN A 103 -1.68 -17.25 16.15
N SER A 104 -1.91 -18.56 16.12
CA SER A 104 -2.96 -19.15 15.28
C SER A 104 -4.33 -18.54 15.62
N GLY A 105 -5.01 -17.99 14.62
CA GLY A 105 -6.32 -17.33 14.77
C GLY A 105 -6.25 -15.86 15.22
N GLU A 106 -5.05 -15.28 15.38
CA GLU A 106 -4.89 -13.86 15.73
C GLU A 106 -4.80 -12.92 14.53
N GLN A 107 -4.65 -13.44 13.31
CA GLN A 107 -4.85 -12.66 12.08
C GLN A 107 -6.32 -12.23 11.97
N VAL A 108 -6.55 -10.93 11.91
CA VAL A 108 -7.91 -10.35 11.83
C VAL A 108 -8.30 -10.07 10.39
N ALA A 109 -7.42 -9.44 9.62
CA ALA A 109 -7.68 -9.08 8.23
C ALA A 109 -6.37 -8.88 7.44
N THR A 110 -6.45 -8.99 6.12
CA THR A 110 -5.38 -8.70 5.16
C THR A 110 -5.98 -7.96 3.96
N GLU A 111 -5.21 -7.09 3.30
CA GLU A 111 -5.60 -6.35 2.07
C GLU A 111 -7.03 -5.75 2.13
N THR A 112 -7.33 -5.08 3.25
CA THR A 112 -8.68 -4.59 3.53
C THR A 112 -8.87 -3.17 3.02
N GLN A 113 -9.88 -2.97 2.16
CA GLN A 113 -10.28 -1.64 1.72
C GLN A 113 -10.90 -0.84 2.88
N LEU A 114 -10.42 0.38 3.05
CA LEU A 114 -10.85 1.34 4.04
C LEU A 114 -11.41 2.58 3.36
N PHE A 115 -12.39 3.20 4.00
CA PHE A 115 -12.86 4.52 3.61
C PHE A 115 -13.29 5.33 4.83
N SER A 116 -13.31 6.66 4.69
CA SER A 116 -13.98 7.55 5.65
C SER A 116 -14.83 8.55 4.89
N LYS A 117 -16.12 8.61 5.24
CA LYS A 117 -17.03 9.63 4.71
C LYS A 117 -16.74 11.01 5.32
N LYS A 118 -16.23 11.04 6.54
CA LYS A 118 -15.84 12.27 7.25
C LYS A 118 -14.62 12.92 6.59
N MET A 119 -13.61 12.11 6.27
CA MET A 119 -12.36 12.57 5.66
C MET A 119 -12.40 12.60 4.13
N LYS A 120 -13.42 11.97 3.51
CA LYS A 120 -13.54 11.75 2.06
C LYS A 120 -12.26 11.17 1.46
N LEU A 121 -11.90 10.01 1.99
CA LEU A 121 -10.69 9.26 1.65
C LEU A 121 -10.97 7.77 1.50
N GLY A 122 -10.10 7.11 0.75
CA GLY A 122 -9.96 5.66 0.79
C GLY A 122 -8.51 5.19 0.92
N GLY A 123 -8.34 3.91 1.21
CA GLY A 123 -7.05 3.26 1.31
C GLY A 123 -7.18 1.75 1.38
N THR A 124 -6.05 1.05 1.33
CA THR A 124 -6.00 -0.39 1.54
C THR A 124 -5.00 -0.66 2.65
N CYS A 125 -5.43 -1.36 3.69
CA CYS A 125 -4.58 -1.76 4.80
C CYS A 125 -4.01 -3.15 4.55
N ASP A 126 -2.69 -3.28 4.66
CA ASP A 126 -1.98 -4.54 4.41
C ASP A 126 -2.41 -5.64 5.38
N MET A 127 -2.37 -5.37 6.70
CA MET A 127 -2.70 -6.37 7.72
C MET A 127 -3.26 -5.76 9.01
N VAL A 128 -4.26 -6.45 9.58
CA VAL A 128 -4.70 -6.26 10.97
C VAL A 128 -4.58 -7.60 11.70
N ALA A 129 -3.98 -7.58 12.89
CA ALA A 129 -3.82 -8.78 13.71
C ALA A 129 -3.76 -8.44 15.20
N LYS A 130 -3.89 -9.46 16.06
CA LYS A 130 -3.65 -9.31 17.49
C LYS A 130 -2.20 -9.62 17.82
N ILE A 131 -1.60 -8.79 18.67
CA ILE A 131 -0.29 -9.04 19.28
C ILE A 131 -0.43 -8.73 20.76
N ASN A 132 -0.14 -9.71 21.63
CA ASN A 132 -0.27 -9.59 23.08
C ASN A 132 -1.66 -9.09 23.54
N GLY A 133 -2.72 -9.49 22.82
CA GLY A 133 -4.10 -9.10 23.12
C GLY A 133 -4.53 -7.72 22.60
N GLU A 134 -3.62 -6.93 22.04
CA GLU A 134 -3.93 -5.63 21.43
C GLU A 134 -4.14 -5.78 19.92
N THR A 135 -5.08 -5.02 19.35
CA THR A 135 -5.37 -5.00 17.91
C THR A 135 -4.39 -4.08 17.20
N TRP A 136 -3.53 -4.64 16.36
CA TRP A 136 -2.52 -3.94 15.59
C TRP A 136 -2.93 -3.75 14.14
N MET A 137 -2.80 -2.54 13.62
CA MET A 137 -2.75 -2.25 12.19
C MET A 137 -1.30 -2.15 11.73
N ILE A 138 -0.93 -2.93 10.73
CA ILE A 138 0.45 -3.08 10.26
C ILE A 138 0.50 -2.81 8.76
N ASP A 139 1.39 -1.93 8.36
CA ASP A 139 1.75 -1.66 6.96
C ASP A 139 3.18 -2.16 6.70
N PHE A 140 3.38 -2.85 5.59
CA PHE A 140 4.66 -3.42 5.21
C PHE A 140 5.47 -2.41 4.40
N LYS A 141 6.79 -2.33 4.67
CA LYS A 141 7.69 -1.46 3.89
C LYS A 141 9.01 -2.16 3.57
N THR A 142 9.36 -2.12 2.28
CA THR A 142 10.58 -2.70 1.71
C THR A 142 11.66 -1.65 1.39
N SER A 143 11.34 -0.36 1.51
CA SER A 143 12.25 0.74 1.24
C SER A 143 13.46 0.75 2.17
N ASN A 144 14.58 1.35 1.77
CA ASN A 144 15.79 1.51 2.59
C ASN A 144 15.63 2.48 3.78
N GLY A 145 14.45 3.08 3.95
CA GLY A 145 14.16 4.03 5.00
C GLY A 145 12.66 4.23 5.18
N LEU A 146 12.30 4.78 6.34
CA LEU A 146 10.93 5.14 6.67
C LEU A 146 10.75 6.65 6.54
N TYR A 147 9.62 7.06 5.98
CA TYR A 147 9.30 8.46 5.74
C TYR A 147 8.11 8.88 6.58
N LYS A 148 8.06 10.17 6.93
CA LYS A 148 6.97 10.75 7.74
C LYS A 148 5.58 10.50 7.13
N THR A 149 5.49 10.47 5.80
CA THR A 149 4.24 10.16 5.09
C THR A 149 3.67 8.79 5.42
N HIS A 150 4.51 7.79 5.73
CA HIS A 150 4.00 6.48 6.15
C HIS A 150 3.30 6.55 7.52
N GLU A 151 3.83 7.34 8.44
CA GLU A 151 3.23 7.54 9.77
C GLU A 151 1.89 8.27 9.66
N ILE A 152 1.84 9.30 8.81
CA ILE A 152 0.63 10.07 8.52
C ILE A 152 -0.43 9.18 7.85
N GLN A 153 -0.01 8.32 6.92
CA GLN A 153 -0.91 7.35 6.26
C GLN A 153 -1.58 6.43 7.28
N LEU A 154 -0.80 5.82 8.18
CA LEU A 154 -1.34 4.92 9.19
C LEU A 154 -2.27 5.62 10.18
N ALA A 155 -2.00 6.88 10.55
CA ALA A 155 -2.92 7.66 11.37
C ALA A 155 -4.29 7.84 10.69
N ALA A 156 -4.32 8.14 9.39
CA ALA A 156 -5.56 8.21 8.63
C ALA A 156 -6.23 6.82 8.49
N TYR A 157 -5.46 5.75 8.30
CA TYR A 157 -5.99 4.39 8.19
C TYR A 157 -6.66 3.93 9.47
N LYS A 158 -6.08 4.25 10.63
CA LYS A 158 -6.69 4.00 11.94
C LYS A 158 -8.07 4.66 12.05
N GLU A 159 -8.20 5.95 11.70
CA GLU A 159 -9.49 6.65 11.74
C GLU A 159 -10.52 5.98 10.80
N MET A 160 -10.11 5.62 9.57
CA MET A 160 -11.00 4.93 8.63
C MET A 160 -11.45 3.55 9.12
N TRP A 161 -10.55 2.75 9.71
CA TRP A 161 -10.92 1.47 10.30
C TRP A 161 -11.87 1.67 11.48
N ASP A 162 -11.54 2.60 12.37
CA ASP A 162 -12.32 2.88 13.57
C ASP A 162 -13.68 3.52 13.27
N GLU A 163 -13.96 3.98 12.05
CA GLU A 163 -15.32 4.39 11.65
C GLU A 163 -16.25 3.19 11.40
N HIS A 164 -15.72 2.05 10.95
CA HIS A 164 -16.54 0.98 10.37
C HIS A 164 -16.33 -0.41 10.96
N ASN A 165 -15.23 -0.63 11.67
CA ASN A 165 -14.82 -1.96 12.12
C ASN A 165 -14.80 -2.09 13.64
N SER A 166 -14.85 -3.33 14.12
CA SER A 166 -14.63 -3.69 15.52
C SER A 166 -13.89 -5.03 15.57
N PRO A 167 -12.89 -5.22 16.46
CA PRO A 167 -12.39 -4.26 17.44
C PRO A 167 -11.71 -3.05 16.79
N LYS A 168 -11.59 -1.96 17.57
CA LYS A 168 -10.86 -0.76 17.18
C LYS A 168 -9.36 -1.04 17.20
N ILE A 169 -8.59 -0.22 16.47
CA ILE A 169 -7.13 -0.34 16.44
C ILE A 169 -6.56 0.23 17.74
N ASP A 170 -5.89 -0.61 18.52
CA ASP A 170 -5.19 -0.21 19.74
C ASP A 170 -3.81 0.37 19.41
N ARG A 171 -3.10 -0.26 18.47
CA ARG A 171 -1.75 0.12 18.05
C ARG A 171 -1.60 0.08 16.55
N TYR A 172 -0.71 0.91 16.00
CA TYR A 172 -0.35 0.81 14.59
C TYR A 172 1.13 1.06 14.36
N GLY A 173 1.66 0.39 13.36
CA GLY A 173 3.08 0.44 13.06
C GLY A 173 3.42 0.01 11.64
N ILE A 174 4.67 0.26 11.28
CA ILE A 174 5.23 -0.21 10.01
C ILE A 174 6.12 -1.40 10.31
N LEU A 175 5.87 -2.52 9.64
CA LEU A 175 6.83 -3.61 9.57
C LEU A 175 7.84 -3.29 8.45
N TRP A 176 8.97 -2.74 8.87
CA TRP A 176 10.07 -2.38 7.99
C TRP A 176 10.91 -3.63 7.71
N LEU A 177 10.71 -4.25 6.55
CA LEU A 177 11.32 -5.52 6.13
C LEU A 177 12.75 -5.38 5.58
N ASN A 178 13.22 -4.15 5.43
CA ASN A 178 14.57 -3.85 4.95
C ASN A 178 15.28 -2.86 5.88
N SER A 179 15.27 -3.20 7.16
CA SER A 179 15.86 -2.36 8.20
C SER A 179 17.38 -2.49 8.25
N ASN A 180 18.03 -1.46 8.78
CA ASN A 180 19.47 -1.46 9.04
C ASN A 180 19.84 -2.09 10.40
N HIS A 181 18.88 -2.72 11.08
CA HIS A 181 19.11 -3.35 12.38
C HIS A 181 19.72 -4.75 12.23
N ARG A 182 20.66 -5.08 13.11
CA ARG A 182 21.40 -6.36 13.10
C ARG A 182 21.26 -7.14 14.41
N THR A 183 20.39 -6.69 15.31
CA THR A 183 20.18 -7.27 16.64
C THR A 183 18.73 -7.69 16.81
N LYS A 184 18.51 -8.80 17.54
CA LYS A 184 17.18 -9.25 17.93
C LYS A 184 16.78 -8.62 19.26
N ARG A 185 15.58 -8.05 19.32
CA ARG A 185 14.90 -7.55 20.54
C ARG A 185 13.39 -7.53 20.31
N GLN A 186 12.63 -7.08 21.31
CA GLN A 186 11.18 -6.93 21.14
C GLN A 186 10.86 -6.05 19.92
N PHE A 187 9.98 -6.56 19.04
CA PHE A 187 9.57 -5.95 17.78
C PHE A 187 10.71 -5.67 16.78
N GLN A 188 11.82 -6.41 16.85
CA GLN A 188 12.95 -6.25 15.93
C GLN A 188 13.73 -7.55 15.75
N GLY A 189 13.95 -7.95 14.51
CA GLY A 189 14.84 -9.04 14.16
C GLY A 189 16.06 -8.57 13.37
N VAL A 190 16.74 -9.51 12.72
CA VAL A 190 17.84 -9.18 11.81
C VAL A 190 17.22 -8.64 10.52
N ASP A 191 17.58 -7.41 10.18
CA ASP A 191 17.13 -6.69 8.98
C ASP A 191 15.62 -6.40 8.92
N TRP A 192 14.89 -6.53 10.03
CA TRP A 192 13.50 -6.07 10.12
C TRP A 192 13.15 -5.45 11.48
N GLN A 193 12.17 -4.54 11.48
CA GLN A 193 11.63 -3.93 12.68
C GLN A 193 10.14 -3.62 12.51
N LEU A 194 9.32 -3.96 13.51
CA LEU A 194 7.99 -3.36 13.65
C LEU A 194 8.14 -2.05 14.43
N LYS A 195 7.99 -0.92 13.73
CA LYS A 195 8.11 0.42 14.31
C LYS A 195 6.72 0.99 14.58
N GLU A 196 6.42 1.21 15.86
CA GLU A 196 5.13 1.76 16.32
C GLU A 196 5.08 3.29 16.19
N PHE A 197 3.89 3.82 15.92
CA PHE A 197 3.62 5.25 15.80
C PHE A 197 2.36 5.72 16.54
N THR A 198 1.79 4.88 17.40
CA THR A 198 0.52 5.13 18.12
C THR A 198 0.55 6.43 18.92
N ASP A 199 1.63 6.71 19.65
CA ASP A 199 1.76 7.92 20.49
C ASP A 199 1.75 9.24 19.70
N SER A 200 1.98 9.19 18.39
CA SER A 200 2.00 10.36 17.50
C SER A 200 0.70 10.54 16.71
N HIS A 201 -0.37 9.83 17.07
CA HIS A 201 -1.61 9.79 16.30
C HIS A 201 -2.23 11.17 16.04
N GLU A 202 -2.53 11.94 17.08
CA GLU A 202 -3.16 13.26 16.94
C GLU A 202 -2.30 14.22 16.09
N TYR A 203 -0.99 14.20 16.34
CA TYR A 203 -0.03 15.01 15.59
C TYR A 203 0.02 14.61 14.10
N ASN A 204 0.10 13.33 13.81
CA ASN A 204 0.13 12.82 12.44
C ASN A 204 -1.19 13.08 11.70
N LEU A 205 -2.33 12.97 12.38
CA LEU A 205 -3.63 13.29 11.83
C LEU A 205 -3.78 14.79 11.54
N GLN A 206 -3.23 15.66 12.39
CA GLN A 206 -3.15 17.09 12.12
C GLN A 206 -2.30 17.39 10.87
N LEU A 207 -1.13 16.76 10.74
CA LEU A 207 -0.30 16.89 9.53
C LEU A 207 -1.03 16.40 8.27
N TYR A 208 -1.82 15.32 8.37
CA TYR A 208 -2.69 14.88 7.29
C TYR A 208 -3.63 16.00 6.86
N TYR A 209 -4.36 16.63 7.78
CA TYR A 209 -5.32 17.69 7.43
C TYR A 209 -4.65 18.92 6.81
N HIS A 210 -3.47 19.31 7.29
CA HIS A 210 -2.70 20.40 6.67
C HIS A 210 -2.27 20.05 5.24
N THR A 211 -1.84 18.81 5.02
CA THR A 211 -1.46 18.31 3.69
C THR A 211 -2.67 18.24 2.77
N ARG A 212 -3.81 17.79 3.29
CA ARG A 212 -5.08 17.72 2.56
C ARG A 212 -5.52 19.11 2.09
N ALA A 213 -5.43 20.12 2.95
CA ALA A 213 -5.76 21.49 2.58
C ALA A 213 -4.90 22.01 1.41
N LEU A 214 -3.60 21.70 1.41
CA LEU A 214 -2.71 22.04 0.28
C LEU A 214 -3.09 21.26 -0.98
N TRP A 215 -3.34 19.96 -0.86
CA TRP A 215 -3.69 19.11 -1.99
C TRP A 215 -5.03 19.53 -2.63
N ASP A 216 -6.05 19.87 -1.83
CA ASP A 216 -7.35 20.35 -2.33
C ASP A 216 -7.20 21.69 -3.07
N CYS A 217 -6.31 22.58 -2.59
CA CYS A 217 -6.00 23.85 -3.25
C CYS A 217 -5.39 23.63 -4.65
N GLU A 218 -4.47 22.68 -4.78
CA GLU A 218 -3.80 22.37 -6.05
C GLU A 218 -4.67 21.50 -6.99
N ASN A 219 -5.69 20.81 -6.45
CA ASN A 219 -6.53 19.87 -7.20
C ASN A 219 -8.04 20.15 -7.03
N PRO A 220 -8.53 21.37 -7.33
CA PRO A 220 -9.90 21.79 -7.00
C PRO A 220 -11.00 21.00 -7.72
N ASN A 221 -10.67 20.34 -8.83
CA ASN A 221 -11.60 19.54 -9.65
C ASN A 221 -11.15 18.08 -9.75
N TYR A 222 -10.48 17.55 -8.72
CA TYR A 222 -10.02 16.17 -8.73
C TYR A 222 -11.21 15.20 -8.79
N ALA A 223 -11.31 14.44 -9.88
CA ALA A 223 -12.37 13.48 -10.13
C ALA A 223 -11.83 12.34 -10.99
N PRO A 224 -12.40 11.12 -10.88
CA PRO A 224 -11.96 9.99 -11.70
C PRO A 224 -12.22 10.30 -13.17
N LYS A 225 -11.28 9.88 -14.02
CA LYS A 225 -11.51 9.86 -15.47
C LYS A 225 -12.38 8.65 -15.77
N ASN A 226 -13.70 8.84 -15.86
CA ASN A 226 -14.60 7.77 -16.28
C ASN A 226 -14.30 7.42 -17.75
N LEU A 227 -13.45 6.42 -17.96
CA LEU A 227 -13.17 5.85 -19.27
C LEU A 227 -14.14 4.69 -19.48
N SER A 228 -15.05 4.87 -20.44
CA SER A 228 -16.07 3.87 -20.73
C SER A 228 -15.90 3.35 -22.15
N TYR A 229 -15.47 2.10 -22.27
CA TYR A 229 -15.14 1.46 -23.53
C TYR A 229 -16.29 0.56 -24.02
N PRO A 230 -16.43 0.36 -25.35
CA PRO A 230 -17.32 -0.67 -25.86
C PRO A 230 -16.80 -2.06 -25.45
N ASN A 231 -17.68 -2.94 -24.96
CA ASN A 231 -17.33 -4.32 -24.60
C ASN A 231 -17.07 -5.23 -25.82
N THR A 232 -17.15 -4.71 -27.05
CA THR A 232 -16.88 -5.46 -28.27
C THR A 232 -16.38 -4.50 -29.34
N ILE A 233 -15.31 -4.88 -30.05
CA ILE A 233 -14.71 -4.12 -31.15
C ILE A 233 -14.49 -5.11 -32.30
N SER A 234 -14.97 -4.79 -33.50
CA SER A 234 -14.77 -5.62 -34.70
C SER A 234 -14.54 -4.74 -35.94
N ILE A 235 -13.59 -5.13 -36.79
CA ILE A 235 -13.46 -4.58 -38.15
C ILE A 235 -14.41 -5.39 -39.04
N GLN A 236 -15.44 -4.75 -39.59
CA GLN A 236 -16.28 -5.40 -40.60
C GLN A 236 -15.44 -5.58 -41.88
N PRO A 237 -15.37 -6.78 -42.46
CA PRO A 237 -14.76 -6.96 -43.77
C PRO A 237 -15.50 -6.10 -44.80
N GLN A 238 -14.78 -5.38 -45.67
CA GLN A 238 -15.39 -4.81 -46.86
C GLN A 238 -15.93 -5.96 -47.70
N GLU A 239 -17.24 -6.00 -47.90
CA GLU A 239 -17.84 -6.88 -48.91
C GLU A 239 -17.18 -6.55 -50.24
N GLN A 240 -16.38 -7.49 -50.76
CA GLN A 240 -16.03 -7.46 -52.16
C GLN A 240 -17.34 -7.58 -52.94
N LEU A 241 -17.73 -6.49 -53.60
CA LEU A 241 -18.77 -6.53 -54.63
C LEU A 241 -18.37 -7.63 -55.61
N ALA A 242 -19.10 -8.74 -55.59
CA ALA A 242 -19.04 -9.72 -56.66
C ALA A 242 -19.61 -9.03 -57.91
N GLU A 243 -18.72 -8.58 -58.80
CA GLU A 243 -19.10 -8.25 -60.17
C GLU A 243 -19.63 -9.53 -60.84
N VAL A 244 -20.80 -9.39 -61.44
CA VAL A 244 -21.53 -10.42 -62.22
C VAL A 244 -20.81 -10.69 -63.54
#